data_AF-A0A9E5E4J1-F1
#
_entry.id   AF-A0A9E5E4J1-F1
#
_cell.length_a   1.000
_cell.length_b   1.000
_cell.length_c   1.000
_cell.angle_alpha   90.00
_cell.angle_beta   90.00
_cell.angle_gamma   90.00
#
_symmetry.space_group_name_H-M   'P 1'
#
loop_
_entity.id
_entity.type
_entity.pdbx_description
1 polymer ?
#
loop_
_entity_poly.entity_id
_entity_poly.type
_entity_poly.pdbx_seq_one_letter_code
_entity_poly.pdbx_strand_id
1 'polypeptide(L)'
;MAVCSPGENSPTVQVSEGELLALLVAQKAFDHYRGTPFHDHLAHAFDKLSAGLRDPVGFFPAGNLASVSFHPFGPSKADLRIFERICHAVRKSREIGFTSLKPKSTTAEASRMQPDHLANRENALITRRPRR
;
A
#
# COMPACT_ATOMS: atom_id res chain seq x y z
N MET A 1 36.67 36.85 6.14
CA MET A 1 35.68 36.30 7.09
C MET A 1 34.40 36.07 6.28
N ALA A 2 34.17 34.83 5.82
CA ALA A 2 33.01 34.49 4.98
C ALA A 2 31.87 34.06 5.90
N VAL A 3 30.73 34.75 5.82
CA VAL A 3 29.52 34.41 6.56
C VAL A 3 28.69 33.48 5.67
N CYS A 4 28.55 32.22 6.05
CA CYS A 4 27.57 31.31 5.44
C CYS A 4 26.17 31.63 5.98
N SER A 5 25.24 31.98 5.10
CA SER A 5 23.80 31.94 5.38
C SER A 5 23.28 30.52 5.15
N PRO A 6 22.50 29.92 6.06
CA PRO A 6 21.89 28.61 5.85
C PRO A 6 20.48 28.73 5.22
N GLY A 7 20.19 27.89 4.23
CA GLY A 7 18.95 27.86 3.46
C GLY A 7 19.25 28.19 2.00
N GLU A 8 18.76 27.52 0.97
CA GLU A 8 17.48 26.83 0.82
C GLU A 8 17.63 25.86 -0.37
N ASN A 9 18.10 24.64 -0.13
CA ASN A 9 18.17 23.61 -1.17
C ASN A 9 17.17 22.49 -0.86
N SER A 10 15.90 22.85 -0.68
CA SER A 10 14.82 21.86 -0.74
C SER A 10 14.54 21.61 -2.22
N PRO A 11 14.57 20.35 -2.71
CA PRO A 11 14.35 20.10 -4.13
C PRO A 11 12.92 20.53 -4.48
N THR A 12 12.79 21.58 -5.30
CA THR A 12 11.53 21.93 -5.94
C THR A 12 11.18 20.79 -6.89
N VAL A 13 10.23 19.96 -6.48
CA VAL A 13 9.72 18.87 -7.32
C VAL A 13 8.87 19.53 -8.41
N GLN A 14 9.38 19.56 -9.64
CA GLN A 14 8.59 19.91 -10.82
C GLN A 14 7.62 18.77 -11.09
N VAL A 15 6.31 19.03 -11.00
CA VAL A 15 5.29 18.01 -11.24
C VAL A 15 4.59 18.26 -12.56
N SER A 16 4.56 17.22 -13.38
CA SER A 16 3.87 17.19 -14.67
C SER A 16 2.38 16.93 -14.54
N GLU A 17 1.62 17.28 -15.58
CA GLU A 17 0.17 17.01 -15.68
C GLU A 17 -0.16 15.51 -15.48
N GLY A 18 0.67 14.63 -16.05
CA GLY A 18 0.51 13.18 -15.91
C GLY A 18 0.67 12.68 -14.48
N GLU A 19 1.56 13.31 -13.70
CA GLU A 19 1.76 12.98 -12.28
C GLU A 19 0.62 13.49 -11.41
N LEU A 20 0.07 14.67 -11.70
CA LEU A 20 -1.13 15.18 -11.02
C LEU A 20 -2.35 14.27 -11.28
N LEU A 21 -2.53 13.83 -12.53
CA LEU A 21 -3.56 12.87 -12.89
C LEU A 21 -3.35 11.53 -12.15
N ALA A 22 -2.12 11.03 -12.09
CA ALA A 22 -1.79 9.80 -11.37
C ALA A 22 -2.12 9.90 -9.86
N LEU A 23 -1.87 11.06 -9.24
CA LEU A 23 -2.21 11.29 -7.84
C LEU A 23 -3.72 11.36 -7.62
N LEU A 24 -4.48 11.96 -8.53
CA LEU A 24 -5.94 12.04 -8.44
C LEU A 24 -6.60 10.66 -8.63
N VAL A 25 -6.05 9.85 -9.55
CA VAL A 25 -6.40 8.43 -9.73
C VAL A 25 -6.08 7.63 -8.47
N ALA A 26 -4.91 7.85 -7.85
CA ALA A 26 -4.53 7.19 -6.60
C ALA A 26 -5.45 7.58 -5.44
N GLN A 27 -5.79 8.86 -5.30
CA GLN A 27 -6.73 9.35 -4.29
C GLN A 27 -8.10 8.67 -4.43
N LYS A 28 -8.63 8.60 -5.64
CA LYS A 28 -9.91 7.91 -5.91
C LYS A 28 -9.82 6.40 -5.65
N ALA A 29 -8.67 5.78 -5.89
CA ALA A 29 -8.44 4.38 -5.51
C ALA A 29 -8.42 4.19 -3.98
N PHE A 30 -7.92 5.16 -3.19
CA PHE A 30 -7.87 5.07 -1.72
C PHE A 30 -9.23 5.19 -1.04
N ASP A 31 -10.20 5.88 -1.63
CA ASP A 31 -11.57 5.90 -1.10
C ASP A 31 -12.14 4.48 -0.95
N HIS A 32 -11.68 3.53 -1.77
CA HIS A 32 -12.09 2.12 -1.70
C HIS A 32 -11.45 1.35 -0.54
N TYR A 33 -10.40 1.89 0.09
CA TYR A 33 -9.80 1.31 1.29
C TYR A 33 -10.42 1.85 2.58
N ARG A 34 -11.38 2.79 2.51
CA ARG A 34 -12.10 3.28 3.69
C ARG A 34 -12.70 2.13 4.50
N GLY A 35 -12.48 2.15 5.82
CA GLY A 35 -12.92 1.09 6.73
C GLY A 35 -12.06 -0.18 6.71
N THR A 36 -11.01 -0.26 5.87
CA THR A 36 -10.01 -1.32 5.95
C THR A 36 -8.86 -0.90 6.89
N PRO A 37 -8.14 -1.86 7.51
CA PRO A 37 -6.96 -1.55 8.33
C PRO A 37 -5.82 -0.82 7.60
N PHE A 38 -5.85 -0.77 6.26
CA PHE A 38 -4.81 -0.14 5.43
C PHE A 38 -5.10 1.33 5.11
N HIS A 39 -6.31 1.82 5.35
CA HIS A 39 -6.74 3.16 4.93
C HIS A 39 -5.77 4.25 5.42
N ASP A 40 -5.55 4.31 6.72
CA ASP A 40 -4.76 5.38 7.36
C ASP A 40 -3.29 5.35 6.91
N HIS A 41 -2.75 4.15 6.66
CA HIS A 41 -1.38 3.97 6.19
C HIS A 41 -1.21 4.46 4.75
N LEU A 42 -2.18 4.14 3.89
CA LEU A 42 -2.19 4.60 2.50
C LEU A 42 -2.40 6.12 2.42
N ALA A 43 -3.31 6.67 3.23
CA ALA A 43 -3.54 8.11 3.32
C ALA A 43 -2.26 8.86 3.75
N HIS A 44 -1.62 8.40 4.82
CA HIS A 44 -0.37 9.01 5.31
C HIS A 44 0.80 8.87 4.32
N ALA A 45 0.91 7.75 3.61
CA ALA A 45 1.92 7.59 2.55
C ALA A 45 1.64 8.54 1.38
N PHE A 46 0.36 8.70 1.00
CA PHE A 46 -0.05 9.64 -0.04
C PHE A 46 0.25 11.09 0.35
N ASP A 47 -0.05 11.50 1.58
CA ASP A 47 0.25 12.84 2.09
C ASP A 47 1.76 13.14 2.04
N LYS A 48 2.60 12.15 2.35
CA LYS A 48 4.06 12.29 2.22
C LYS A 48 4.51 12.49 0.77
N LEU A 49 3.90 11.77 -0.16
CA LEU A 49 4.21 11.89 -1.59
C LEU A 49 3.69 13.21 -2.18
N SER A 50 2.56 13.70 -1.69
CA SER A 50 1.93 14.93 -2.17
C SER A 50 2.48 16.21 -1.54
N ALA A 51 3.10 16.14 -0.36
CA ALA A 51 3.68 17.30 0.34
C ALA A 51 4.77 18.06 -0.46
N GLY A 52 5.36 17.45 -1.50
CA GLY A 52 6.32 18.08 -2.41
C GLY A 52 5.69 18.94 -3.52
N LEU A 53 4.37 18.87 -3.71
CA LEU A 53 3.62 19.59 -4.75
C LEU A 53 3.35 21.03 -4.31
N ARG A 54 4.36 21.92 -4.36
CA ARG A 54 4.19 23.33 -3.95
C ARG A 54 3.76 24.28 -5.06
N ASP A 55 3.68 23.85 -6.32
CA ASP A 55 3.18 24.70 -7.41
C ASP A 55 2.17 23.95 -8.28
N PRO A 56 0.85 24.15 -8.06
CA PRO A 56 -0.16 23.60 -8.93
C PRO A 56 -0.14 24.36 -10.26
N VAL A 57 0.48 23.79 -11.28
CA VAL A 57 0.25 24.20 -12.67
C VAL A 57 -1.23 24.01 -12.94
N GLY A 58 -1.90 25.09 -13.37
CA GLY A 58 -3.36 25.19 -13.50
C GLY A 58 -3.97 24.03 -14.29
N PHE A 59 -4.47 23.03 -13.57
CA PHE A 59 -5.19 21.90 -14.15
C PHE A 59 -6.62 21.89 -13.60
N PHE A 60 -7.59 21.98 -14.50
CA PHE A 60 -9.00 21.82 -14.21
C PHE A 60 -9.45 20.42 -14.68
N PRO A 61 -9.40 19.38 -13.82
CA PRO A 61 -9.96 18.07 -14.13
C PRO A 61 -11.49 18.09 -14.00
N ALA A 62 -12.16 19.07 -14.61
CA ALA A 62 -13.61 19.20 -14.52
C ALA A 62 -14.34 18.16 -15.42
N GLY A 63 -13.65 17.46 -16.32
CA GLY A 63 -14.29 16.67 -17.37
C GLY A 63 -14.17 15.14 -17.31
N ASN A 64 -13.09 14.57 -16.79
CA ASN A 64 -12.68 13.22 -17.25
C ASN A 64 -12.38 12.15 -16.17
N LEU A 65 -12.69 12.39 -14.89
CA LEU A 65 -12.61 11.32 -13.89
C LEU A 65 -13.95 10.73 -13.49
N ALA A 66 -15.06 11.34 -13.88
CA ALA A 66 -16.39 10.76 -13.69
C ALA A 66 -16.60 9.49 -14.54
N SER A 67 -15.90 9.37 -15.66
CA SER A 67 -15.90 8.20 -16.56
C SER A 67 -15.05 7.03 -16.07
N VAL A 68 -14.18 7.23 -15.07
CA VAL A 68 -13.31 6.18 -14.53
C VAL A 68 -14.00 5.50 -13.36
N SER A 69 -14.50 4.29 -13.60
CA SER A 69 -15.07 3.40 -12.58
C SER A 69 -14.00 2.48 -12.01
N PHE A 70 -13.89 2.45 -10.68
CA PHE A 70 -13.06 1.49 -9.96
C PHE A 70 -13.97 0.39 -9.40
N HIS A 71 -13.59 -0.87 -9.60
CA HIS A 71 -14.30 -2.02 -9.02
C HIS A 71 -13.44 -2.64 -7.93
N PRO A 72 -13.74 -2.41 -6.64
CA PRO A 72 -13.01 -3.06 -5.56
C PRO A 72 -13.39 -4.54 -5.45
N PHE A 73 -12.44 -5.39 -5.07
CA PHE A 73 -12.69 -6.80 -4.75
C PHE A 73 -13.33 -6.99 -3.35
N GLY A 74 -14.13 -6.02 -2.89
CA GLY A 74 -14.70 -5.97 -1.54
C GLY A 74 -13.68 -5.57 -0.45
N PRO A 75 -14.11 -5.44 0.82
CA PRO A 75 -13.25 -5.06 1.93
C PRO A 75 -12.14 -6.08 2.16
N SER A 76 -10.93 -5.59 2.46
CA SER A 76 -9.80 -6.48 2.75
C SER A 76 -10.04 -7.21 4.07
N LYS A 77 -9.92 -8.53 4.06
CA LYS A 77 -9.92 -9.34 5.29
C LYS A 77 -8.55 -9.39 5.97
N ALA A 78 -7.54 -8.74 5.38
CA ALA A 78 -6.19 -8.78 5.90
C ALA A 78 -6.02 -7.89 7.14
N ASP A 79 -5.61 -8.49 8.25
CA ASP A 79 -5.20 -7.77 9.46
C ASP A 79 -3.78 -7.22 9.25
N LEU A 80 -3.60 -5.92 9.48
CA LEU A 80 -2.32 -5.23 9.29
C LEU A 80 -1.19 -5.83 10.12
N ARG A 81 -1.46 -6.25 11.37
CA ARG A 81 -0.44 -6.88 12.23
C ARG A 81 -0.01 -8.23 11.69
N ILE A 82 -0.95 -8.98 11.09
CA ILE A 82 -0.64 -10.24 10.41
C ILE A 82 0.23 -9.95 9.17
N PHE A 83 -0.12 -8.94 8.38
CA PHE A 83 0.68 -8.51 7.22
C PHE A 83 2.10 -8.15 7.61
N GLU A 84 2.30 -7.29 8.61
CA GLU A 84 3.63 -6.89 9.09
C GLU A 84 4.46 -8.08 9.57
N ARG A 85 3.84 -9.01 10.30
CA ARG A 85 4.51 -10.19 10.84
C ARG A 85 4.96 -11.14 9.72
N ILE A 86 4.14 -11.34 8.70
CA ILE A 86 4.49 -12.12 7.52
C ILE A 86 5.60 -11.42 6.72
N CYS A 87 5.50 -10.11 6.49
CA CYS A 87 6.54 -9.30 5.84
C CYS A 87 7.89 -9.42 6.57
N HIS A 88 7.88 -9.36 7.90
CA HIS A 88 9.08 -9.57 8.70
C HIS A 88 9.64 -10.99 8.52
N ALA A 89 8.78 -12.01 8.55
CA ALA A 89 9.17 -13.41 8.37
C ALA A 89 9.79 -13.69 7.01
N VAL A 90 9.20 -13.17 5.92
CA VAL A 90 9.76 -13.27 4.56
C VAL A 90 11.14 -12.61 4.49
N ARG A 91 11.26 -11.36 4.94
CA ARG A 91 12.53 -10.61 4.88
C ARG A 91 13.65 -11.22 5.72
N LYS A 92 13.32 -11.88 6.82
CA LYS A 92 14.29 -12.51 7.73
C LYS A 92 14.42 -14.01 7.51
N SER A 93 13.72 -14.56 6.52
CA SER A 93 13.63 -16.00 6.27
C SER A 93 13.34 -16.80 7.56
N ARG A 94 12.39 -16.29 8.36
CA ARG A 94 12.02 -16.88 9.66
C ARG A 94 10.78 -17.75 9.54
N GLU A 95 10.79 -18.86 10.28
CA GLU A 95 9.61 -19.70 10.45
C GLU A 95 8.54 -18.96 11.27
N ILE A 96 7.28 -19.11 10.85
CA ILE A 96 6.10 -18.63 11.58
C ILE A 96 5.19 -19.80 11.93
N GLY A 97 4.67 -19.79 13.16
CA GLY A 97 3.61 -20.68 13.61
C GLY A 97 2.23 -20.03 13.44
N PHE A 98 1.25 -20.79 12.97
CA PHE A 98 -0.12 -20.36 12.79
C PHE A 98 -1.06 -21.56 12.82
N THR A 99 -2.34 -21.33 13.09
CA THR A 99 -3.36 -22.37 13.03
C THR A 99 -4.09 -22.27 11.70
N SER A 100 -4.25 -23.38 10.98
CA SER A 100 -4.90 -23.42 9.66
C SER A 100 -5.99 -24.47 9.60
N LEU A 101 -7.07 -24.15 8.88
CA LEU A 101 -8.09 -25.12 8.49
C LEU A 101 -7.68 -25.75 7.16
N LYS A 102 -7.52 -27.07 7.13
CA LYS A 102 -7.33 -27.78 5.86
C LYS A 102 -8.61 -27.69 5.03
N PRO A 103 -8.51 -27.68 3.68
CA PRO A 103 -9.68 -27.81 2.83
C PRO A 103 -10.46 -29.06 3.24
N LYS A 104 -11.76 -28.88 3.56
CA LYS A 104 -12.69 -29.93 4.05
C LYS A 104 -12.49 -30.41 5.50
N SER A 105 -11.61 -29.79 6.29
CA SER A 105 -11.53 -30.02 7.74
C SER A 105 -12.30 -28.96 8.51
N THR A 106 -13.06 -29.37 9.52
CA THR A 106 -13.66 -28.48 10.53
C THR A 106 -12.74 -28.25 11.72
N THR A 107 -11.62 -28.96 11.81
CA THR A 107 -10.65 -28.84 12.90
C THR A 107 -9.43 -28.04 12.43
N ALA A 108 -9.10 -27.00 13.20
CA ALA A 108 -7.95 -26.16 12.96
C ALA A 108 -6.69 -26.83 13.51
N GLU A 109 -5.64 -26.95 12.68
CA GLU A 109 -4.39 -27.60 13.05
C GLU A 109 -3.26 -26.58 13.18
N ALA A 110 -2.44 -26.72 14.24
CA ALA A 110 -1.23 -25.95 14.38
C ALA A 110 -0.23 -26.33 13.28
N SER A 111 0.23 -25.32 12.56
CA SER A 111 1.12 -25.45 11.42
C SER A 111 2.30 -24.50 11.56
N ARG A 112 3.44 -24.88 10.98
CA ARG A 112 4.61 -24.01 10.84
C ARG A 112 5.01 -23.92 9.38
N MET A 113 5.43 -22.73 8.95
CA MET A 113 6.02 -22.53 7.63
C MET A 113 7.04 -21.40 7.64
N GLN A 114 8.04 -21.50 6.78
CA GLN A 114 8.91 -20.38 6.44
C GLN A 114 8.44 -19.79 5.09
N PRO A 115 7.84 -18.59 5.10
CA PRO A 115 7.38 -17.96 3.88
C PRO A 115 8.58 -17.37 3.11
N ASP A 116 8.61 -17.60 1.79
CA ASP A 116 9.58 -16.99 0.88
C ASP A 116 9.00 -15.82 0.07
N HIS A 117 7.68 -15.82 -0.10
CA HIS A 117 6.95 -14.83 -0.88
C HIS A 117 5.61 -14.47 -0.23
N LEU A 118 5.25 -13.18 -0.32
CA LEU A 118 3.96 -12.64 0.08
C LEU A 118 3.28 -12.03 -1.15
N ALA A 119 2.04 -12.44 -1.42
CA ALA A 119 1.22 -11.92 -2.51
C ALA A 119 -0.16 -11.49 -1.99
N ASN A 120 -0.77 -10.52 -2.67
CA ASN A 120 -2.19 -10.20 -2.54
C ASN A 120 -2.91 -10.66 -3.80
N ARG A 121 -3.94 -11.49 -3.67
CA ARG A 121 -4.80 -11.91 -4.77
C ARG A 121 -6.25 -11.71 -4.35
N GLU A 122 -7.01 -10.97 -5.14
CA GLU A 122 -8.45 -10.72 -4.89
C GLU A 122 -8.71 -10.23 -3.45
N ASN A 123 -7.82 -9.34 -2.97
CA ASN A 123 -7.83 -8.79 -1.62
C ASN A 123 -7.61 -9.78 -0.46
N ALA A 124 -7.05 -10.96 -0.76
CA ALA A 124 -6.59 -11.95 0.21
C ALA A 124 -5.06 -12.06 0.22
N LEU A 125 -4.46 -12.10 1.41
CA LEU A 125 -3.03 -12.35 1.58
C LEU A 125 -2.73 -13.84 1.42
N ILE A 126 -1.76 -14.15 0.56
CA ILE A 126 -1.29 -15.52 0.29
C ILE A 126 0.22 -15.56 0.51
N THR A 127 0.68 -16.60 1.20
CA THR A 127 2.11 -16.90 1.34
C THR A 127 2.44 -18.22 0.66
N ARG A 128 3.65 -18.34 0.12
CA ARG A 128 4.16 -19.59 -0.46
C ARG A 128 5.30 -20.15 0.39
N ARG A 129 5.54 -21.45 0.22
CA ARG A 129 6.76 -22.10 0.68
C ARG A 129 7.71 -22.20 -0.51
N PRO A 130 9.03 -22.21 -0.26
CA PRO A 130 10.00 -22.54 -1.30
C PRO A 130 9.69 -23.92 -1.88
N ARG A 131 9.68 -24.01 -3.22
CA ARG A 131 9.71 -25.30 -3.91
C ARG A 131 11.06 -25.94 -3.60
N ARG A 132 11.04 -27.10 -2.93
CA ARG A 132 12.19 -27.99 -2.87
C ARG A 132 12.49 -28.56 -4.25
#